data_AF-A0A2M8L477-F1
#
_entry.id   AF-A0A2M8L477-F1
#
_cell.length_a   1.000
_cell.length_b   1.000
_cell.length_c   1.000
_cell.angle_alpha   90.00
_cell.angle_beta   90.00
_cell.angle_gamma   90.00
#
_symmetry.space_group_name_H-M   'P 1'
#
loop_
_entity.id
_entity.type
_entity.pdbx_description
1 polymer ?
#
loop_
_entity_poly.entity_id
_entity_poly.type
_entity_poly.pdbx_seq_one_letter_code
_entity_poly.pdbx_strand_id
1 'polypeptide(L)'
;MAKIFHSRLVKKEEAKSLRRTVIFGGLTILFILGIIFLGIPTLVKIAVFFSEIKSSSVPVEQSDILPPAPPKINPLPEATNIGTIPISGFAEAGSTVEVFLNNSSYKKVVASEDGTFLVDSLLLTEGQNEIYTIAQDQAGNRSQPSETIIILFDKAPPTLEISQPQDGANFLGEKQRKIQISGKTEPGVSLTLNDHLQILDKDGNFSQTYALSEGENVFKFVATDLAGNKTEKEIKVTFAP
;
A
#
# COMPACT_ATOMS: atom_id res chain seq x y z
N MET A 1 22.24 113.51 40.07
CA MET A 1 21.99 112.40 39.12
C MET A 1 23.23 111.51 39.06
N ALA A 2 23.23 110.36 39.72
CA ALA A 2 24.35 109.42 39.67
C ALA A 2 24.27 108.57 38.38
N LYS A 3 25.28 108.66 37.50
CA LYS A 3 25.43 107.75 36.35
C LYS A 3 26.08 106.45 36.84
N ILE A 4 25.31 105.37 36.87
CA ILE A 4 25.82 104.03 37.17
C ILE A 4 26.60 103.54 35.93
N PHE A 5 27.92 103.38 36.06
CA PHE A 5 28.77 102.84 35.00
C PHE A 5 28.73 101.31 35.03
N HIS A 6 28.04 100.68 34.08
CA HIS A 6 28.13 99.24 33.89
C HIS A 6 29.50 98.85 33.32
N SER A 7 30.25 98.05 34.08
CA SER A 7 31.59 97.57 33.71
C SER A 7 31.57 96.78 32.40
N ARG A 8 32.59 96.99 31.55
CA ARG A 8 32.77 96.29 30.27
C ARG A 8 32.87 94.77 30.45
N LEU A 9 33.30 94.31 31.63
CA LEU A 9 33.41 92.89 31.99
C LEU A 9 32.02 92.25 32.16
N VAL A 10 31.10 92.94 32.85
CA VAL A 10 29.72 92.49 33.09
C VAL A 10 28.96 92.32 31.76
N LYS A 11 29.07 93.28 30.83
CA LYS A 11 28.45 93.15 29.50
C LYS A 11 28.97 91.95 28.70
N LYS A 12 30.25 91.59 28.88
CA LYS A 12 30.86 90.43 28.21
C LYS A 12 30.40 89.12 28.83
N GLU A 13 30.22 89.08 30.15
CA GLU A 13 29.67 87.93 30.87
C GLU A 13 28.18 87.73 30.59
N GLU A 14 27.39 88.81 30.54
CA GLU A 14 25.98 88.77 30.13
C GLU A 14 25.82 88.28 28.68
N ALA A 15 26.64 88.75 27.75
CA ALA A 15 26.61 88.25 26.37
C ALA A 15 27.00 86.76 26.28
N LYS A 16 27.96 86.32 27.10
CA LYS A 16 28.41 84.93 27.16
C LYS A 16 27.37 84.01 27.81
N SER A 17 26.70 84.47 28.86
CA SER A 17 25.62 83.72 29.52
C SER A 17 24.38 83.66 28.62
N LEU A 18 24.01 84.76 27.95
CA LEU A 18 22.92 84.80 26.98
C LEU A 18 23.16 83.82 25.82
N ARG A 19 24.39 83.81 25.26
CA ARG A 19 24.76 82.85 24.19
C ARG A 19 24.66 81.41 24.66
N ARG A 20 25.08 81.11 25.89
CA ARG A 20 24.92 79.77 26.49
C ARG A 20 23.44 79.42 26.66
N THR A 21 22.62 80.33 27.18
CA THR A 21 21.18 80.12 27.36
C THR A 21 20.48 79.84 26.03
N VAL A 22 20.80 80.56 24.96
CA VAL A 22 20.23 80.31 23.62
C VAL A 22 20.66 78.94 23.09
N ILE A 23 21.91 78.54 23.28
CA ILE A 23 22.40 77.21 22.85
C ILE A 23 21.70 76.09 23.63
N PHE A 24 21.62 76.21 24.97
CA PHE A 24 20.95 75.21 25.80
C PHE A 24 19.45 75.16 25.52
N GLY A 25 18.79 76.30 25.34
CA GLY A 25 17.38 76.36 24.94
C GLY A 25 17.13 75.76 23.55
N GLY A 26 18.05 75.98 22.61
CA GLY A 26 17.97 75.34 21.30
C GLY A 26 18.13 73.81 21.39
N LEU A 27 19.10 73.34 22.18
CA LEU A 27 19.34 71.91 22.41
C LEU A 27 18.16 71.21 23.10
N THR A 28 17.51 71.85 24.09
CA THR A 28 16.34 71.27 24.75
C THR A 28 15.16 71.15 23.80
N ILE A 29 14.92 72.17 22.96
CA ILE A 29 13.88 72.12 21.92
C ILE A 29 14.18 71.01 20.91
N LEU A 30 15.43 70.89 20.45
CA LEU A 30 15.84 69.83 19.52
C LEU A 30 15.67 68.43 20.14
N PHE A 31 16.00 68.28 21.42
CA PHE A 31 15.82 67.02 22.15
C PHE A 31 14.34 66.66 22.30
N ILE A 32 13.49 67.62 22.66
CA ILE A 32 12.03 67.44 22.74
C ILE A 32 11.46 67.06 21.37
N LEU A 33 11.89 67.74 20.30
CA LEU A 33 11.51 67.40 18.94
C LEU A 33 11.96 65.99 18.56
N GLY A 34 13.18 65.57 18.94
CA GLY A 34 13.65 64.20 18.75
C GLY A 34 12.77 63.17 19.46
N ILE A 35 12.34 63.44 20.70
CA ILE A 35 11.42 62.56 21.42
C ILE A 35 10.06 62.51 20.73
N ILE A 36 9.50 63.65 20.31
CA ILE A 36 8.16 63.71 19.71
C ILE A 36 8.15 63.06 18.32
N PHE A 37 9.15 63.35 17.48
CA PHE A 37 9.17 62.90 16.09
C PHE A 37 9.80 61.52 15.90
N LEU A 38 10.78 61.12 16.71
CA LEU A 38 11.41 59.80 16.60
C LEU A 38 11.02 58.88 17.75
N GLY A 39 11.00 59.37 18.99
CA GLY A 39 10.76 58.55 20.19
C GLY A 39 9.34 57.97 20.28
N ILE A 40 8.32 58.82 20.27
CA ILE A 40 6.92 58.39 20.42
C ILE A 40 6.50 57.46 19.27
N PRO A 41 6.77 57.76 17.98
CA PRO A 41 6.37 56.88 16.88
C PRO A 41 7.09 55.52 16.90
N THR A 42 8.34 55.47 17.35
CA THR A 42 9.07 54.19 17.47
C THR A 42 8.55 53.35 18.62
N LEU A 43 8.25 53.95 19.77
CA LEU A 43 7.61 53.27 20.89
C LEU A 43 6.26 52.66 20.51
N VAL A 44 5.43 53.36 19.72
CA VAL A 44 4.17 52.82 19.21
C VAL A 44 4.41 51.61 18.30
N LYS A 45 5.37 51.68 17.38
CA LYS A 45 5.71 50.54 16.49
C LYS A 45 6.17 49.32 17.29
N ILE A 46 7.02 49.54 18.31
CA ILE A 46 7.50 48.49 19.20
C ILE A 46 6.34 47.88 20.00
N ALA A 47 5.43 48.71 20.53
CA ALA A 47 4.25 48.23 21.26
C ALA A 47 3.30 47.40 20.37
N VAL A 48 3.08 47.82 19.12
CA VAL A 48 2.28 47.06 18.15
C VAL A 48 2.95 45.73 17.82
N PHE A 49 4.27 45.72 17.57
CA PHE A 49 5.02 44.49 17.34
C PHE A 49 4.94 43.50 18.52
N PHE A 50 5.08 43.98 19.76
CA PHE A 50 4.90 43.12 20.94
C PHE A 50 3.45 42.68 21.15
N SER A 51 2.46 43.52 20.79
CA SER A 51 1.06 43.13 20.77
C SER A 51 0.82 42.00 19.77
N GLU A 52 1.41 42.09 18.59
CA GLU A 52 1.31 41.10 17.50
C GLU A 52 1.95 39.76 17.90
N ILE A 53 3.12 39.78 18.55
CA ILE A 53 3.75 38.58 19.12
C ILE A 53 2.91 37.97 20.25
N LYS A 54 2.34 38.78 21.15
CA LYS A 54 1.52 38.26 22.26
C LYS A 54 0.19 37.67 21.77
N SER A 55 -0.37 38.20 20.68
CA SER A 55 -1.55 37.62 20.01
C SER A 55 -1.22 36.43 19.10
N SER A 56 0.07 36.19 18.81
CA SER A 56 0.53 35.02 18.05
C SER A 56 0.66 33.80 18.96
N SER A 57 -0.42 33.43 19.64
CA SER A 57 -0.55 32.16 20.37
C SER A 57 -1.43 31.18 19.59
N VAL A 58 -1.41 31.24 18.25
CA VAL A 58 -1.94 30.14 17.45
C VAL A 58 -0.99 28.98 17.70
N PRO A 59 -1.42 27.89 18.35
CA PRO A 59 -0.61 26.69 18.39
C PRO A 59 -0.31 26.34 16.94
N VAL A 60 0.95 26.17 16.57
CA VAL A 60 1.25 25.48 15.33
C VAL A 60 0.63 24.10 15.52
N GLU A 61 -0.52 23.84 14.90
CA GLU A 61 -1.01 22.47 14.76
C GLU A 61 0.13 21.74 14.08
N GLN A 62 0.82 20.90 14.85
CA GLN A 62 1.88 20.07 14.33
C GLN A 62 1.17 18.99 13.51
N SER A 63 0.79 19.35 12.29
CA SER A 63 0.19 18.41 11.35
C SER A 63 1.19 17.29 11.18
N ASP A 64 0.76 16.07 11.47
CA ASP A 64 1.57 14.90 11.23
C ASP A 64 1.90 14.84 9.73
N ILE A 65 3.18 14.70 9.42
CA ILE A 65 3.71 14.63 8.05
C ILE A 65 4.33 13.26 7.75
N LEU A 66 4.37 12.36 8.73
CA LEU A 66 4.99 11.06 8.57
C LEU A 66 3.98 10.09 7.97
N PRO A 67 4.28 9.48 6.80
CA PRO A 67 3.43 8.45 6.26
C PRO A 67 3.38 7.21 7.16
N PRO A 68 2.23 6.50 7.19
CA PRO A 68 2.15 5.19 7.79
C PRO A 68 3.03 4.18 7.03
N ALA A 69 3.38 3.07 7.68
CA ALA A 69 4.05 1.96 7.01
C ALA A 69 3.14 1.35 5.91
N PRO A 70 3.71 0.79 4.82
CA PRO A 70 2.92 0.07 3.83
C PRO A 70 2.10 -1.05 4.45
N PRO A 71 0.82 -1.24 4.05
CA PRO A 71 0.05 -2.37 4.54
C PRO A 71 0.70 -3.69 4.12
N LYS A 72 0.42 -4.75 4.88
CA LYS A 72 0.83 -6.11 4.58
C LYS A 72 -0.40 -6.97 4.33
N ILE A 73 -0.52 -7.53 3.14
CA ILE A 73 -1.59 -8.46 2.79
C ILE A 73 -1.19 -9.87 3.28
N ASN A 74 -2.15 -10.62 3.81
CA ASN A 74 -1.95 -12.03 4.16
C ASN A 74 -1.71 -12.88 2.89
N PRO A 75 -1.05 -14.04 2.99
CA PRO A 75 -0.82 -14.90 1.83
C PRO A 75 -2.12 -15.25 1.10
N LEU A 76 -2.08 -15.14 -0.23
CA LEU A 76 -3.16 -15.52 -1.13
C LEU A 76 -2.66 -16.68 -2.03
N PRO A 77 -3.57 -17.50 -2.60
CA PRO A 77 -3.18 -18.55 -3.52
C PRO A 77 -2.62 -17.96 -4.82
N GLU A 78 -1.70 -18.68 -5.46
CA GLU A 78 -1.13 -18.29 -6.75
C GLU A 78 -2.17 -18.37 -7.87
N ALA A 79 -3.12 -19.31 -7.78
CA ALA A 79 -4.24 -19.46 -8.71
C ALA A 79 -5.52 -19.89 -7.99
N THR A 80 -6.67 -19.62 -8.59
CA THR A 80 -7.98 -20.00 -8.07
C THR A 80 -8.98 -20.15 -9.20
N ASN A 81 -9.97 -21.04 -9.03
CA ASN A 81 -11.16 -21.12 -9.88
C ASN A 81 -12.39 -20.44 -9.28
N ILE A 82 -12.21 -19.78 -8.14
CA ILE A 82 -13.24 -19.00 -7.46
C ILE A 82 -13.04 -17.53 -7.81
N GLY A 83 -14.01 -16.93 -8.49
CA GLY A 83 -13.92 -15.55 -9.00
C GLY A 83 -13.94 -14.45 -7.94
N THR A 84 -14.10 -14.80 -6.66
CA THR A 84 -14.08 -13.84 -5.55
C THR A 84 -13.15 -14.32 -4.45
N ILE A 85 -12.31 -13.43 -3.93
CA ILE A 85 -11.37 -13.75 -2.85
C ILE A 85 -11.43 -12.68 -1.74
N PRO A 86 -11.36 -13.06 -0.44
CA PRO A 86 -11.19 -12.10 0.63
C PRO A 86 -9.75 -11.56 0.65
N ILE A 87 -9.61 -10.25 0.83
CA ILE A 87 -8.31 -9.61 1.05
C ILE A 87 -8.23 -9.19 2.51
N SER A 88 -7.32 -9.80 3.25
CA SER A 88 -7.06 -9.47 4.66
C SER A 88 -5.61 -9.12 4.88
N GLY A 89 -5.32 -8.38 5.93
CA GLY A 89 -3.96 -7.97 6.22
C GLY A 89 -3.84 -7.05 7.43
N PHE A 90 -2.70 -6.38 7.53
CA PHE A 90 -2.36 -5.45 8.59
C PHE A 90 -1.97 -4.08 8.02
N ALA A 91 -2.39 -3.02 8.69
CA ALA A 91 -1.94 -1.66 8.46
C ALA A 91 -1.87 -0.91 9.80
N GLU A 92 -1.51 0.37 9.78
CA GLU A 92 -1.58 1.20 10.97
C GLU A 92 -3.04 1.29 11.46
N ALA A 93 -3.25 1.11 12.77
CA ALA A 93 -4.60 1.11 13.37
C ALA A 93 -5.33 2.43 13.10
N GLY A 94 -6.60 2.34 12.68
CA GLY A 94 -7.41 3.52 12.33
C GLY A 94 -7.06 4.18 11.00
N SER A 95 -6.02 3.73 10.29
CA SER A 95 -5.71 4.21 8.93
C SER A 95 -6.71 3.65 7.91
N THR A 96 -6.92 4.39 6.81
CA THR A 96 -7.70 3.92 5.67
C THR A 96 -6.80 3.15 4.71
N VAL A 97 -7.10 1.87 4.50
CA VAL A 97 -6.47 1.01 3.51
C VAL A 97 -7.26 1.06 2.20
N GLU A 98 -6.60 1.46 1.13
CA GLU A 98 -7.11 1.43 -0.25
C GLU A 98 -6.55 0.21 -0.98
N VAL A 99 -7.43 -0.71 -1.38
CA VAL A 99 -7.10 -1.90 -2.17
C VAL A 99 -7.19 -1.56 -3.65
N PHE A 100 -6.14 -1.91 -4.40
CA PHE A 100 -6.06 -1.77 -5.85
C PHE A 100 -6.13 -3.15 -6.50
N LEU A 101 -6.86 -3.23 -7.62
CA LEU A 101 -6.91 -4.37 -8.51
C LEU A 101 -6.58 -3.89 -9.93
N ASN A 102 -5.58 -4.49 -10.58
CA ASN A 102 -5.18 -4.16 -11.95
C ASN A 102 -4.99 -2.64 -12.14
N ASN A 103 -4.23 -2.03 -11.22
CA ASN A 103 -3.94 -0.59 -11.14
C ASN A 103 -5.15 0.34 -10.95
N SER A 104 -6.33 -0.20 -10.66
CA SER A 104 -7.54 0.56 -10.40
C SER A 104 -7.94 0.45 -8.93
N SER A 105 -8.35 1.58 -8.32
CA SER A 105 -8.87 1.56 -6.95
C SER A 105 -10.13 0.71 -6.89
N TYR A 106 -10.11 -0.34 -6.07
CA TYR A 106 -11.21 -1.30 -5.93
C TYR A 106 -12.11 -0.94 -4.76
N LYS A 107 -11.53 -0.80 -3.56
CA LYS A 107 -12.28 -0.54 -2.32
C LYS A 107 -11.39 0.10 -1.26
N LYS A 108 -12.00 0.90 -0.38
CA LYS A 108 -11.37 1.43 0.84
C LYS A 108 -11.98 0.78 2.09
N VAL A 109 -11.16 0.48 3.08
CA VAL A 109 -11.55 -0.05 4.38
C VAL A 109 -10.70 0.59 5.48
N VAL A 110 -11.22 0.73 6.69
CA VAL A 110 -10.44 1.23 7.83
C VAL A 110 -9.83 0.05 8.58
N ALA A 111 -8.54 0.14 8.90
CA ALA A 111 -7.89 -0.83 9.77
C ALA A 111 -8.43 -0.69 11.20
N SER A 112 -8.74 -1.82 11.82
CA SER A 112 -9.24 -1.92 13.19
C SER A 112 -8.19 -1.43 14.21
N GLU A 113 -8.57 -1.32 15.48
CA GLU A 113 -7.65 -0.89 16.56
C GLU A 113 -6.46 -1.83 16.75
N ASP A 114 -6.60 -3.11 16.38
CA ASP A 114 -5.52 -4.10 16.37
C ASP A 114 -4.68 -4.09 15.08
N GLY A 115 -4.97 -3.15 14.17
CA GLY A 115 -4.30 -2.99 12.87
C GLY A 115 -4.82 -3.92 11.77
N THR A 116 -5.80 -4.78 12.04
CA THR A 116 -6.33 -5.71 11.03
C THR A 116 -7.29 -5.03 10.07
N PHE A 117 -7.29 -5.42 8.79
CA PHE A 117 -8.31 -5.03 7.82
C PHE A 117 -8.82 -6.22 7.02
N LEU A 118 -10.06 -6.11 6.52
CA LEU A 118 -10.72 -7.13 5.71
C LEU A 118 -11.57 -6.49 4.61
N VAL A 119 -11.39 -6.97 3.38
CA VAL A 119 -12.32 -6.82 2.26
C VAL A 119 -12.87 -8.20 1.95
N ASP A 120 -14.14 -8.44 2.27
CA ASP A 120 -14.75 -9.79 2.23
C ASP A 120 -14.77 -10.42 0.83
N SER A 121 -14.87 -9.60 -0.20
CA SER A 121 -15.01 -10.07 -1.58
C SER A 121 -14.38 -9.07 -2.54
N LEU A 122 -13.23 -9.45 -3.10
CA LEU A 122 -12.62 -8.84 -4.27
C LEU A 122 -12.94 -9.70 -5.50
N LEU A 123 -13.60 -9.10 -6.50
CA LEU A 123 -14.00 -9.77 -7.74
C LEU A 123 -12.83 -9.78 -8.73
N LEU A 124 -12.38 -10.98 -9.10
CA LEU A 124 -11.29 -11.21 -10.05
C LEU A 124 -11.82 -11.19 -11.50
N THR A 125 -10.94 -10.78 -12.42
CA THR A 125 -11.13 -10.93 -13.87
C THR A 125 -10.39 -12.15 -14.38
N GLU A 126 -10.92 -12.85 -15.39
CA GLU A 126 -10.25 -14.03 -15.95
C GLU A 126 -8.79 -13.72 -16.33
N GLY A 127 -7.87 -14.63 -16.00
CA GLY A 127 -6.44 -14.46 -16.20
C GLY A 127 -5.74 -13.81 -15.00
N GLN A 128 -4.70 -13.04 -15.27
CA GLN A 128 -3.84 -12.46 -14.24
C GLN A 128 -4.51 -11.27 -13.53
N ASN A 129 -4.48 -11.28 -12.21
CA ASN A 129 -4.97 -10.20 -11.35
C ASN A 129 -3.85 -9.69 -10.45
N GLU A 130 -3.55 -8.40 -10.54
CA GLU A 130 -2.52 -7.73 -9.73
C GLU A 130 -3.18 -6.97 -8.58
N ILE A 131 -2.81 -7.30 -7.35
CA ILE A 131 -3.41 -6.77 -6.12
C ILE A 131 -2.32 -6.12 -5.27
N TYR A 132 -2.55 -4.89 -4.84
CA TYR A 132 -1.72 -4.21 -3.85
C TYR A 132 -2.57 -3.23 -3.03
N THR A 133 -1.99 -2.68 -1.96
CA THR A 133 -2.68 -1.78 -1.04
C THR A 133 -1.84 -0.55 -0.71
N ILE A 134 -2.51 0.55 -0.36
CA ILE A 134 -1.90 1.78 0.16
C ILE A 134 -2.68 2.21 1.41
N ALA A 135 -1.99 2.54 2.50
CA ALA A 135 -2.61 3.13 3.68
C ALA A 135 -2.58 4.66 3.62
N GLN A 136 -3.60 5.29 4.19
CA GLN A 136 -3.67 6.71 4.48
C GLN A 136 -4.02 6.92 5.95
N ASP A 137 -3.17 7.63 6.68
CA ASP A 137 -3.41 7.95 8.09
C ASP A 137 -4.52 9.00 8.27
N GLN A 138 -4.82 9.37 9.53
CA GLN A 138 -5.83 10.38 9.86
C GLN A 138 -5.43 11.81 9.47
N ALA A 139 -4.13 12.09 9.37
CA ALA A 139 -3.59 13.38 8.94
C ALA A 139 -3.57 13.53 7.40
N GLY A 140 -3.82 12.43 6.68
CA GLY A 140 -3.89 12.37 5.24
C GLY A 140 -2.61 11.92 4.55
N ASN A 141 -1.55 11.53 5.28
CA ASN A 141 -0.31 11.04 4.68
C ASN A 141 -0.50 9.62 4.13
N ARG A 142 0.11 9.34 2.96
CA ARG A 142 -0.04 8.05 2.25
C ARG A 142 1.24 7.23 2.31
N SER A 143 1.12 5.94 2.61
CA SER A 143 2.23 4.99 2.58
C SER A 143 2.78 4.76 1.16
N GLN A 144 3.92 4.09 1.06
CA GLN A 144 4.27 3.38 -0.18
C GLN A 144 3.29 2.22 -0.43
N PRO A 145 3.16 1.73 -1.69
CA PRO A 145 2.42 0.51 -1.99
C PRO A 145 2.94 -0.70 -1.22
N SER A 146 2.05 -1.62 -0.86
CA SER A 146 2.42 -2.96 -0.39
C SER A 146 3.15 -3.75 -1.48
N GLU A 147 3.66 -4.93 -1.12
CA GLU A 147 4.04 -5.94 -2.11
C GLU A 147 2.85 -6.24 -3.03
N THR A 148 3.12 -6.35 -4.33
CA THR A 148 2.12 -6.73 -5.33
C THR A 148 1.96 -8.24 -5.31
N ILE A 149 0.73 -8.71 -5.11
CA ILE A 149 0.36 -10.11 -5.21
C ILE A 149 -0.29 -10.35 -6.57
N ILE A 150 0.14 -11.40 -7.25
CA ILE A 150 -0.41 -11.85 -8.53
C ILE A 150 -1.22 -13.10 -8.30
N ILE A 151 -2.47 -13.11 -8.76
CA ILE A 151 -3.36 -14.28 -8.73
C ILE A 151 -3.85 -14.60 -10.13
N LEU A 152 -3.71 -15.85 -10.56
CA LEU A 152 -4.33 -16.36 -11.77
C LEU A 152 -5.76 -16.84 -11.47
N PHE A 153 -6.77 -16.17 -12.03
CA PHE A 153 -8.15 -16.66 -12.02
C PHE A 153 -8.41 -17.45 -13.30
N ASP A 154 -8.67 -18.75 -13.14
CA ASP A 154 -8.92 -19.66 -14.27
C ASP A 154 -10.08 -20.60 -13.93
N LYS A 155 -11.09 -20.65 -14.78
CA LYS A 155 -12.24 -21.57 -14.65
C LYS A 155 -12.20 -22.75 -15.63
N ALA A 156 -11.23 -22.79 -16.54
CA ALA A 156 -11.16 -23.83 -17.54
C ALA A 156 -10.60 -25.13 -16.94
N PRO A 157 -11.29 -26.27 -17.06
CA PRO A 157 -10.72 -27.55 -16.69
C PRO A 157 -9.51 -27.90 -17.56
N PRO A 158 -8.49 -28.58 -17.01
CA PRO A 158 -7.33 -28.98 -17.79
C PRO A 158 -7.69 -30.04 -18.83
N THR A 159 -7.01 -30.06 -19.97
CA THR A 159 -7.12 -31.17 -20.92
C THR A 159 -6.56 -32.49 -20.34
N LEU A 160 -7.22 -33.59 -20.69
CA LEU A 160 -6.80 -34.96 -20.36
C LEU A 160 -7.16 -35.87 -21.53
N GLU A 161 -6.17 -36.51 -22.13
CA GLU A 161 -6.32 -37.50 -23.20
C GLU A 161 -5.71 -38.83 -22.78
N ILE A 162 -6.44 -39.93 -23.01
CA ILE A 162 -5.95 -41.29 -22.80
C ILE A 162 -5.63 -41.87 -24.18
N SER A 163 -4.36 -42.13 -24.45
CA SER A 163 -3.92 -42.66 -25.75
C SER A 163 -4.09 -44.19 -25.81
N GLN A 164 -3.83 -44.87 -24.69
CA GLN A 164 -4.05 -46.32 -24.56
C GLN A 164 -4.19 -46.72 -23.08
N PRO A 165 -4.92 -47.80 -22.79
CA PRO A 165 -5.77 -48.55 -23.72
C PRO A 165 -7.01 -47.75 -24.14
N GLN A 166 -7.68 -48.20 -25.20
CA GLN A 166 -9.00 -47.69 -25.56
C GLN A 166 -10.04 -48.19 -24.55
N ASP A 167 -11.08 -47.39 -24.33
CA ASP A 167 -12.21 -47.81 -23.50
C ASP A 167 -12.91 -49.04 -24.10
N GLY A 168 -13.24 -50.01 -23.26
CA GLY A 168 -13.80 -51.31 -23.65
C GLY A 168 -12.78 -52.32 -24.22
N ALA A 169 -11.48 -52.06 -24.13
CA ALA A 169 -10.46 -52.99 -24.64
C ALA A 169 -10.50 -54.35 -23.91
N ASN A 170 -10.21 -55.43 -24.65
CA ASN A 170 -10.16 -56.79 -24.13
C ASN A 170 -8.73 -57.32 -24.20
N PHE A 171 -8.27 -57.91 -23.11
CA PHE A 171 -6.95 -58.51 -22.94
C PHE A 171 -7.10 -60.00 -22.62
N LEU A 172 -6.43 -60.86 -23.39
CA LEU A 172 -6.54 -62.30 -23.32
C LEU A 172 -5.17 -62.95 -23.10
N GLY A 173 -5.12 -63.96 -22.22
CA GLY A 173 -3.91 -64.71 -21.96
C GLY A 173 -3.03 -64.06 -20.89
N GLU A 174 -2.40 -64.88 -20.06
CA GLU A 174 -1.48 -64.45 -18.98
C GLU A 174 -0.41 -63.39 -19.37
N LYS A 175 0.04 -63.38 -20.63
CA LYS A 175 1.01 -62.39 -21.12
C LYS A 175 0.45 -60.96 -21.16
N GLN A 176 -0.87 -60.80 -21.19
CA GLN A 176 -1.57 -59.51 -21.22
C GLN A 176 -2.15 -59.11 -19.85
N ARG A 177 -1.81 -59.83 -18.77
CA ARG A 177 -2.18 -59.46 -17.39
C ARG A 177 -1.59 -58.12 -16.96
N LYS A 178 -0.60 -57.60 -17.68
CA LYS A 178 -0.05 -56.25 -17.46
C LYS A 178 -0.24 -55.41 -18.71
N ILE A 179 -0.75 -54.20 -18.54
CA ILE A 179 -0.98 -53.25 -19.63
C ILE A 179 -0.25 -51.93 -19.35
N GLN A 180 0.09 -51.23 -20.42
CA GLN A 180 0.57 -49.85 -20.34
C GLN A 180 -0.63 -48.92 -20.50
N ILE A 181 -0.82 -48.05 -19.51
CA ILE A 181 -1.76 -46.94 -19.59
C ILE A 181 -0.93 -45.69 -19.86
N SER A 182 -1.24 -44.99 -20.95
CA SER A 182 -0.55 -43.75 -21.30
C SER A 182 -1.49 -42.73 -21.91
N GLY A 183 -1.10 -41.47 -21.75
CA GLY A 183 -1.88 -40.35 -22.22
C GLY A 183 -1.15 -39.04 -22.00
N LYS A 184 -1.89 -37.95 -22.11
CA LYS A 184 -1.37 -36.60 -22.01
C LYS A 184 -2.34 -35.68 -21.30
N THR A 185 -1.81 -34.78 -20.49
CA THR A 185 -2.51 -33.62 -19.93
C THR A 185 -1.88 -32.32 -20.42
N GLU A 186 -2.46 -31.19 -20.03
CA GLU A 186 -1.73 -29.93 -19.99
C GLU A 186 -0.49 -29.99 -19.07
N PRO A 187 0.56 -29.21 -19.36
CA PRO A 187 1.71 -29.07 -18.46
C PRO A 187 1.31 -28.51 -17.09
N GLY A 188 1.98 -28.97 -16.02
CA GLY A 188 1.77 -28.47 -14.66
C GLY A 188 0.51 -29.01 -13.95
N VAL A 189 -0.25 -29.90 -14.61
CA VAL A 189 -1.41 -30.58 -14.05
C VAL A 189 -0.99 -31.71 -13.10
N SER A 190 -1.76 -31.90 -12.03
CA SER A 190 -1.69 -33.08 -11.18
C SER A 190 -2.68 -34.14 -11.67
N LEU A 191 -2.21 -35.35 -11.98
CA LEU A 191 -3.06 -36.46 -12.42
C LEU A 191 -3.11 -37.56 -11.36
N THR A 192 -4.30 -38.02 -11.01
CA THR A 192 -4.49 -39.25 -10.24
C THR A 192 -5.17 -40.32 -11.09
N LEU A 193 -4.85 -41.59 -10.82
CA LEU A 193 -5.51 -42.76 -11.36
C LEU A 193 -5.92 -43.66 -10.19
N ASN A 194 -7.23 -43.86 -10.02
CA ASN A 194 -7.82 -44.56 -8.86
C ASN A 194 -7.25 -44.02 -7.53
N ASP A 195 -7.27 -42.69 -7.37
CA ASP A 195 -6.74 -41.95 -6.21
C ASP A 195 -5.21 -42.01 -6.01
N HIS A 196 -4.46 -42.64 -6.92
CA HIS A 196 -3.00 -42.68 -6.88
C HIS A 196 -2.38 -41.65 -7.83
N LEU A 197 -1.47 -40.81 -7.33
CA LEU A 197 -0.76 -39.80 -8.13
C LEU A 197 0.08 -40.45 -9.23
N GLN A 198 -0.03 -39.93 -10.45
CA GLN A 198 0.77 -40.31 -11.61
C GLN A 198 1.90 -39.32 -11.83
N ILE A 199 3.05 -39.82 -12.27
CA ILE A 199 4.20 -38.98 -12.62
C ILE A 199 4.03 -38.54 -14.08
N LEU A 200 4.08 -37.23 -14.29
CA LEU A 200 4.03 -36.59 -15.60
C LEU A 200 5.42 -36.05 -15.95
N ASP A 201 5.75 -36.08 -17.23
CA ASP A 201 6.89 -35.32 -17.72
C ASP A 201 6.56 -33.81 -17.84
N LYS A 202 7.57 -33.00 -18.22
CA LYS A 202 7.42 -31.54 -18.38
C LYS A 202 6.36 -31.13 -19.41
N ASP A 203 6.00 -32.02 -20.33
CA ASP A 203 5.06 -31.79 -21.41
C ASP A 203 3.66 -32.37 -21.11
N GLY A 204 3.47 -32.92 -19.90
CA GLY A 204 2.21 -33.51 -19.43
C GLY A 204 1.98 -34.95 -19.88
N ASN A 205 2.96 -35.63 -20.45
CA ASN A 205 2.78 -37.04 -20.83
C ASN A 205 2.93 -37.93 -19.59
N PHE A 206 2.10 -38.97 -19.52
CA PHE A 206 2.21 -40.01 -18.50
C PHE A 206 2.19 -41.38 -19.15
N SER A 207 2.89 -42.33 -18.54
CA SER A 207 2.93 -43.70 -18.99
C SER A 207 3.27 -44.63 -17.84
N GLN A 208 2.36 -45.55 -17.49
CA GLN A 208 2.52 -46.41 -16.33
C GLN A 208 1.98 -47.81 -16.62
N THR A 209 2.64 -48.83 -16.08
CA THR A 209 2.22 -50.22 -16.19
C THR A 209 1.27 -50.58 -15.06
N TYR A 210 0.13 -51.19 -15.39
CA TYR A 210 -0.89 -51.66 -14.46
C TYR A 210 -1.11 -53.17 -14.61
N ALA A 211 -1.29 -53.85 -13.48
CA ALA A 211 -1.71 -55.25 -13.45
C ALA A 211 -3.24 -55.33 -13.45
N LEU A 212 -3.79 -56.21 -14.28
CA LEU A 212 -5.22 -56.45 -14.40
C LEU A 212 -5.66 -57.60 -13.48
N SER A 213 -6.82 -57.40 -12.87
CA SER A 213 -7.60 -58.46 -12.23
C SER A 213 -8.43 -59.19 -13.28
N GLU A 214 -8.78 -60.46 -13.04
CA GLU A 214 -9.71 -61.18 -13.91
C GLU A 214 -11.07 -60.46 -13.95
N GLY A 215 -11.66 -60.35 -15.14
CA GLY A 215 -12.91 -59.63 -15.39
C GLY A 215 -12.72 -58.15 -15.73
N GLU A 216 -13.71 -57.33 -15.38
CA GLU A 216 -13.71 -55.89 -15.66
C GLU A 216 -12.77 -55.14 -14.69
N ASN A 217 -11.90 -54.30 -15.26
CA ASN A 217 -11.02 -53.40 -14.54
C ASN A 217 -11.42 -51.97 -14.88
N VAL A 218 -11.65 -51.15 -13.86
CA VAL A 218 -12.08 -49.75 -13.99
C VAL A 218 -10.93 -48.82 -13.59
N PHE A 219 -10.67 -47.83 -14.44
CA PHE A 219 -9.59 -46.86 -14.28
C PHE A 219 -10.19 -45.45 -14.31
N LYS A 220 -10.21 -44.79 -13.15
CA LYS A 220 -10.72 -43.44 -12.96
C LYS A 220 -9.57 -42.45 -12.90
N PHE A 221 -9.54 -41.51 -13.83
CA PHE A 221 -8.55 -40.46 -13.92
C PHE A 221 -9.14 -39.15 -13.41
N VAL A 222 -8.38 -38.42 -12.61
CA VAL A 222 -8.71 -37.04 -12.22
C VAL A 222 -7.48 -36.17 -12.46
N ALA A 223 -7.57 -35.32 -13.49
CA ALA A 223 -6.61 -34.26 -13.76
C ALA A 223 -7.05 -32.99 -13.05
N THR A 224 -6.16 -32.36 -12.28
CA THR A 224 -6.41 -31.10 -11.54
C THR A 224 -5.34 -30.08 -11.88
N ASP A 225 -5.74 -28.88 -12.30
CA ASP A 225 -4.81 -27.78 -12.59
C ASP A 225 -4.39 -27.01 -11.32
N LEU A 226 -3.61 -25.94 -11.49
CA LEU A 226 -3.15 -25.09 -10.39
C LEU A 226 -4.29 -24.29 -9.74
N ALA A 227 -5.32 -23.92 -10.51
CA ALA A 227 -6.49 -23.17 -10.03
C ALA A 227 -7.50 -24.06 -9.29
N GLY A 228 -7.35 -25.39 -9.38
CA GLY A 228 -8.20 -26.40 -8.77
C GLY A 228 -9.33 -26.88 -9.69
N ASN A 229 -9.34 -26.55 -10.98
CA ASN A 229 -10.30 -27.12 -11.93
C ASN A 229 -9.97 -28.58 -12.21
N LYS A 230 -11.01 -29.38 -12.47
CA LYS A 230 -10.88 -30.82 -12.61
C LYS A 230 -11.46 -31.34 -13.92
N THR A 231 -10.74 -32.28 -14.51
CA THR A 231 -11.24 -33.14 -15.60
C THR A 231 -11.20 -34.58 -15.15
N GLU A 232 -12.37 -35.22 -15.15
CA GLU A 232 -12.53 -36.62 -14.78
C GLU A 232 -12.78 -37.48 -16.03
N LYS A 233 -12.09 -38.61 -16.11
CA LYS A 233 -12.32 -39.63 -17.14
C LYS A 233 -12.36 -41.02 -16.53
N GLU A 234 -13.13 -41.91 -17.12
CA GLU A 234 -13.17 -43.32 -16.77
C GLU A 234 -12.93 -44.14 -18.03
N ILE A 235 -12.10 -45.18 -17.93
CA ILE A 235 -12.02 -46.24 -18.94
C ILE A 235 -12.19 -47.59 -18.26
N LYS A 236 -12.76 -48.53 -19.01
CA LYS A 236 -12.97 -49.91 -18.59
C LYS A 236 -12.26 -50.85 -19.54
N VAL A 237 -11.63 -51.87 -19.00
CA VAL A 237 -11.02 -52.95 -19.81
C VAL A 237 -11.35 -54.29 -19.20
N THR A 238 -11.44 -55.33 -20.02
CA THR A 238 -11.71 -56.69 -19.57
C THR A 238 -10.47 -57.55 -19.74
N PHE A 239 -10.12 -58.33 -18.73
CA PHE A 239 -9.05 -59.31 -18.80
C PHE A 239 -9.59 -60.73 -18.58
N ALA A 240 -9.21 -61.66 -19.46
CA ALA A 240 -9.41 -63.09 -19.28
C ALA A 240 -8.07 -63.84 -19.41
N PRO A 241 -7.69 -64.70 -18.45
CA PRO A 241 -6.39 -65.36 -18.38
C PRO A 241 -6.10 -66.39 -19.48
#